data_AF-A0A0R3EC22-F1
#
_entry.id   AF-A0A0R3EC22-F1
#
_cell.length_a   1.000
_cell.length_b   1.000
_cell.length_c   1.000
_cell.angle_alpha   90.00
_cell.angle_beta   90.00
_cell.angle_gamma   90.00
#
_symmetry.space_group_name_H-M   'P 1'
#
loop_
_entity.id
_entity.type
_entity.pdbx_description
1 polymer ?
#
loop_
_entity_poly.entity_id
_entity_poly.type
_entity_poly.pdbx_seq_one_letter_code
_entity_poly.pdbx_strand_id
1 'polypeptide(L)' 'MYTLPNEIDADATSIGTSTMFAAWNNTNYVAQIEDERLARAMTDDQYLACTREILRKHNGLWFWDETYVISRKSQAVK' A
#
# COMPACT_ATOMS: atom_id res chain seq x y z
N MET A 1 0.46 7.70 -0.86
CA MET A 1 -0.16 7.22 -2.12
C MET A 1 -1.63 6.98 -1.80
N TYR A 2 -2.56 7.64 -2.49
CA TYR A 2 -4.00 7.45 -2.28
C TYR A 2 -4.54 6.63 -3.46
N THR A 3 -4.92 5.39 -3.20
CA THR A 3 -5.57 4.54 -4.21
C THR A 3 -7.06 4.83 -4.15
N LEU A 4 -7.62 5.34 -5.24
CA LEU A 4 -9.04 5.71 -5.26
C LEU A 4 -9.90 4.45 -5.33
N PRO A 5 -11.11 4.43 -4.71
CA PRO A 5 -12.01 3.27 -4.77
C PRO A 5 -12.34 2.78 -6.19
N ASN A 6 -12.30 3.68 -7.18
CA ASN A 6 -12.53 3.38 -8.59
C ASN A 6 -11.31 2.73 -9.32
N GLU A 7 -10.15 2.65 -8.67
CA GLU A 7 -9.01 1.85 -9.15
C GLU A 7 -9.12 0.38 -8.71
N ILE A 8 -10.16 0.05 -7.94
CA ILE A 8 -10.32 -1.24 -7.25
C ILE A 8 -11.63 -1.92 -7.67
N ASP A 9 -12.67 -1.13 -7.98
CA ASP A 9 -13.95 -1.63 -8.52
C ASP A 9 -14.26 -1.06 -9.91
N ALA A 10 -14.26 -1.96 -10.91
CA ALA A 10 -15.24 -2.07 -12.01
C ALA A 10 -14.72 -3.05 -13.07
N ASP A 11 -14.87 -4.37 -12.89
CA ASP A 11 -14.83 -5.43 -13.94
C ASP A 11 -13.74 -5.43 -15.05
N ALA A 12 -12.74 -4.54 -15.00
CA ALA A 12 -11.79 -4.30 -16.09
C ALA A 12 -10.50 -3.58 -15.67
N THR A 13 -10.40 -3.02 -14.46
CA THR A 13 -9.18 -2.35 -14.00
C THR A 13 -8.37 -3.30 -13.13
N SER A 14 -7.31 -3.87 -13.72
CA SER A 14 -6.29 -4.63 -12.99
C SER A 14 -5.75 -3.80 -11.83
N ILE A 15 -5.78 -4.31 -10.60
CA ILE A 15 -5.03 -3.71 -9.48
C ILE A 15 -3.59 -3.50 -9.95
N GLY A 16 -3.14 -2.26 -9.91
CA GLY A 16 -1.81 -1.89 -10.39
C GLY A 16 -0.72 -2.64 -9.62
N THR A 17 0.32 -3.07 -10.32
CA THR A 17 1.46 -3.78 -9.70
C THR A 17 2.12 -2.93 -8.61
N SER A 18 2.22 -1.62 -8.83
CA SER A 18 2.71 -0.66 -7.84
C SER A 18 1.90 -0.67 -6.54
N THR A 19 0.56 -0.75 -6.63
CA THR A 19 -0.33 -0.82 -5.46
C THR A 19 -0.16 -2.13 -4.70
N MET A 20 0.00 -3.25 -5.40
CA MET A 20 0.29 -4.54 -4.75
C MET A 20 1.64 -4.50 -4.01
N PHE A 21 2.70 -3.95 -4.63
CA PHE A 21 3.99 -3.79 -3.97
C PHE A 21 3.93 -2.84 -2.76
N ALA A 22 3.20 -1.73 -2.86
CA ALA A 22 3.02 -0.81 -1.75
C ALA A 22 2.31 -1.48 -0.56
N ALA A 23 1.24 -2.24 -0.83
CA ALA A 23 0.50 -2.97 0.21
C ALA A 23 1.36 -4.05 0.88
N TRP A 24 2.12 -4.82 0.09
CA TRP A 24 3.07 -5.81 0.60
C TRP A 24 4.13 -5.16 1.49
N ASN A 25 4.80 -4.11 1.00
CA ASN A 25 5.84 -3.40 1.76
C ASN A 25 5.28 -2.83 3.07
N ASN A 26 4.12 -2.18 3.03
CA ASN A 26 3.52 -1.58 4.22
C ASN A 26 3.15 -2.64 5.27
N THR A 27 2.60 -3.78 4.82
CA THR A 27 2.26 -4.89 5.72
C THR A 27 3.51 -5.45 6.41
N ASN A 28 4.60 -5.64 5.66
CA ASN A 28 5.85 -6.15 6.22
C ASN A 28 6.49 -5.15 7.20
N TYR A 29 6.42 -3.85 6.90
CA TYR A 29 6.88 -2.80 7.78
C TYR A 29 6.08 -2.79 9.09
N VAL A 30 4.75 -2.78 9.02
CA VAL A 30 3.90 -2.73 10.23
C VAL A 30 4.01 -4.02 11.06
N ALA A 31 4.04 -5.18 10.40
CA ALA A 31 4.15 -6.47 11.08
C ALA A 31 5.58 -6.82 11.53
N GLN A 32 6.58 -5.98 11.18
CA GLN A 32 7.99 -6.17 11.54
C GLN A 32 8.49 -7.60 11.19
N ILE A 33 8.14 -8.10 10.01
CA ILE A 33 8.51 -9.45 9.57
C ILE A 33 10.00 -9.48 9.22
N GLU A 34 10.71 -10.50 9.69
CA GLU A 34 12.14 -10.64 9.47
C GLU A 34 12.52 -10.92 8.00
N ASP A 35 13.60 -10.30 7.52
CA ASP A 35 14.07 -10.36 6.13
C ASP A 35 14.20 -11.79 5.60
N GLU A 36 14.66 -12.74 6.43
CA GLU A 36 14.82 -14.13 6.02
C GLU A 36 13.48 -14.78 5.62
N ARG A 37 12.40 -14.46 6.34
CA ARG A 37 11.07 -14.96 6.05
C ARG A 37 10.48 -14.28 4.83
N LEU A 38 10.73 -12.97 4.66
CA LEU A 38 10.35 -12.23 3.46
C LEU A 38 11.02 -12.81 2.22
N ALA A 39 12.33 -13.07 2.28
CA ALA A 39 13.09 -13.66 1.19
C ALA A 39 12.53 -15.02 0.77
N ARG A 40 12.13 -15.86 1.73
CA ARG A 40 11.47 -17.16 1.44
C ARG A 40 10.07 -16.99 0.84
N ALA A 41 9.30 -16.00 1.28
CA ALA A 41 7.96 -15.75 0.75
C ALA A 41 7.99 -15.15 -0.67
N MET A 42 9.08 -14.46 -1.03
CA MET A 42 9.28 -13.80 -2.32
C MET A 42 9.98 -14.70 -3.36
N THR A 43 10.10 -16.01 -3.11
CA THR A 43 10.68 -16.95 -4.09
C THR A 43 9.75 -17.24 -5.26
N ASP A 44 8.46 -16.97 -5.11
CA ASP A 44 7.44 -17.09 -6.14
C ASP A 44 6.45 -15.92 -6.08
N ASP A 45 5.43 -15.94 -6.93
CA ASP A 45 4.44 -14.87 -7.05
C ASP A 45 3.26 -15.00 -6.05
N GLN A 46 3.28 -15.99 -5.14
CA GLN A 46 2.14 -16.23 -4.24
C GLN A 46 1.89 -15.06 -3.29
N TYR A 47 2.94 -14.36 -2.85
CA TYR A 47 2.77 -13.19 -1.99
C TYR A 47 2.01 -12.06 -2.69
N LEU A 48 2.21 -11.87 -4.00
CA LEU A 48 1.47 -10.90 -4.80
C LEU A 48 0.03 -11.34 -5.03
N ALA A 49 -0.20 -12.65 -5.27
CA ALA A 49 -1.54 -13.21 -5.41
C ALA A 49 -2.36 -13.02 -4.12
N CYS A 50 -1.78 -13.37 -2.97
CA CYS A 50 -2.37 -13.17 -1.65
C CYS A 50 -2.64 -11.68 -1.38
N THR A 51 -1.67 -10.80 -1.68
CA THR A 51 -1.85 -9.34 -1.53
C THR A 51 -3.03 -8.83 -2.36
N ARG A 52 -3.18 -9.31 -3.61
CA ARG A 52 -4.31 -8.95 -4.48
C ARG A 52 -5.66 -9.40 -3.90
N GLU A 53 -5.73 -10.62 -3.36
CA GLU A 53 -6.95 -11.15 -2.76
C GLU A 53 -7.38 -10.33 -1.53
N ILE A 54 -6.43 -9.95 -0.68
CA ILE A 54 -6.70 -9.10 0.50
C ILE A 54 -7.15 -7.70 0.07
N LEU A 55 -6.48 -7.08 -0.90
CA LEU A 55 -6.89 -5.77 -1.42
C LEU A 55 -8.31 -5.79 -1.99
N ARG A 56 -8.67 -6.83 -2.75
CA ARG A 56 -10.04 -7.04 -3.25
C ARG A 56 -11.04 -7.21 -2.11
N LYS A 57 -10.72 -8.04 -1.13
CA LYS A 57 -11.58 -8.32 0.03
C LYS A 57 -11.90 -7.05 0.82
N HIS A 58 -10.95 -6.13 0.94
CA HIS A 58 -11.09 -4.90 1.72
C HIS A 58 -11.39 -3.65 0.88
N ASN A 59 -11.67 -3.83 -0.41
CA ASN A 59 -11.86 -2.77 -1.40
C ASN A 59 -10.78 -1.67 -1.33
N GLY A 60 -9.54 -2.08 -1.07
CA GLY A 60 -8.36 -1.23 -1.16
C GLY A 60 -7.40 -1.23 0.01
N LEU A 61 -6.51 -0.23 -0.05
CA LEU A 61 -5.40 -0.03 0.86
C LEU A 61 -5.70 1.19 1.73
N TRP A 62 -5.69 0.99 3.05
CA TRP A 62 -5.95 2.03 4.03
C TRP A 62 -4.71 2.25 4.89
N PHE A 63 -4.20 3.48 4.89
CA PHE A 63 -3.11 3.90 5.77
C PHE A 63 -3.72 4.57 7.00
N TRP A 64 -3.45 4.04 8.19
CA TRP A 64 -3.82 4.68 9.46
C TRP A 64 -2.77 5.73 9.83
N ASP A 65 -3.19 6.97 10.11
CA ASP A 65 -2.39 8.03 10.73
C ASP A 65 -1.08 8.49 10.02
N GLU A 66 -0.94 8.29 8.71
CA GLU A 66 0.28 8.74 7.97
C GLU A 66 0.19 10.13 7.32
N THR A 67 -0.93 10.84 7.45
CA THR A 67 -1.08 12.15 6.79
C THR A 67 -0.56 13.29 7.69
N TYR A 68 0.64 13.79 7.39
CA TYR A 68 1.16 15.03 7.98
C TYR A 68 1.08 16.17 6.96
N VAL A 69 0.42 17.27 7.33
CA VAL A 69 0.40 18.49 6.51
C VAL A 69 1.58 19.36 6.91
N ILE A 70 2.57 19.46 6.02
CA ILE A 70 3.68 20.41 6.16
C ILE A 70 3.27 21.72 5.48
N SER A 71 3.09 22.79 6.27
CA SER A 71 2.86 24.13 5.75
C SER A 71 3.95 25.10 6.20
N ARG A 72 4.33 26.03 5.33
CA ARG A 72 5.29 27.08 5.64
C ARG A 72 4.53 28.30 6.16
N LYS A 73 4.77 28.71 7.41
CA LYS A 73 4.23 30.00 7.90
C LYS A 73 4.84 31.14 7.06
N SER A 74 4.00 31.94 6.42
CA SER A 74 4.44 33.18 5.78
C SER A 74 4.99 34.12 6.84
N GLN A 75 6.26 34.51 6.74
CA GLN A 75 6.86 35.51 7.60
C GLN A 75 6.25 36.86 7.19
N ALA A 76 5.41 37.45 8.04
CA ALA A 76 4.94 38.81 7.83
C ALA A 76 6.17 39.73 7.79
N VAL A 77 6.40 40.36 6.64
CA VAL A 77 7.43 41.37 6.47
C VAL A 77 7.02 42.55 7.36
N LYS A 78 7.82 42.82 8.39
CA LYS A 78 7.68 44.00 9.25
C LYS A 78 8.16 45.24 8.52
#